data_AF-A0A3T0CPE0-F1
#
_entry.id   AF-A0A3T0CPE0-F1
#
_cell.length_a   1.000
_cell.length_b   1.000
_cell.length_c   1.000
_cell.angle_alpha   90.00
_cell.angle_beta   90.00
_cell.angle_gamma   90.00
#
_symmetry.space_group_name_H-M   'P 1'
#
loop_
_entity.id
_entity.type
_entity.pdbx_description
1 polymer ?
#
loop_
_entity_poly.entity_id
_entity_poly.type
_entity_poly.pdbx_seq_one_letter_code
_entity_poly.pdbx_strand_id
1 'polypeptide(L)'
;MAERQLTFWFCLTLALSISLAAIGVTVLFDAATLHNGAVGRITLNPGSGLMAIAISIALFAVLFRLRIVATVTSATIIVMAFFFAAIHHLLPTTIAVHNYLDKFHISPAVFVVVCVMAICVLSAIHLTRGWLVGLIAAPVIMIIGLLSLLSYWHPQLALMNLGSIPEATIVASPLAILTSLTLPFLFHLNKSTPPCFPGD
;
A
#
# COMPACT_ATOMS: atom_id res chain seq x y z
N MET A 1 4.31 20.82 22.80
CA MET A 1 4.68 19.41 22.51
C MET A 1 3.83 18.79 21.42
N ALA A 2 2.52 19.04 21.37
CA ALA A 2 1.62 18.50 20.34
C ALA A 2 2.01 18.88 18.89
N GLU A 3 2.48 20.11 18.64
CA GLU A 3 2.92 20.52 17.30
C GLU A 3 4.13 19.73 16.79
N ARG A 4 5.15 19.50 17.63
CA ARG A 4 6.34 18.72 17.23
C ARG A 4 5.98 17.28 16.87
N GLN A 5 5.01 16.69 17.58
CA GLN A 5 4.51 15.36 17.27
C GLN A 5 3.75 15.36 15.94
N LEU A 6 2.90 16.36 15.69
CA LEU A 6 2.18 16.48 14.43
C LEU A 6 3.12 16.62 13.23
N THR A 7 4.14 17.48 13.32
CA THR A 7 5.15 17.66 12.27
C THR A 7 5.93 16.39 12.00
N PHE A 8 6.30 15.64 13.04
CA PHE A 8 6.97 14.35 12.91
C PHE A 8 6.11 13.34 12.13
N TRP A 9 4.84 13.15 12.52
CA TRP A 9 3.94 12.21 11.84
C TRP A 9 3.61 12.65 10.41
N PHE A 10 3.48 13.95 10.18
CA PHE A 10 3.31 14.51 8.83
C PHE A 10 4.52 14.19 7.95
N CYS A 11 5.73 14.50 8.41
CA CYS A 11 6.96 14.23 7.69
C CYS A 11 7.15 12.74 7.42
N LEU A 12 6.88 11.89 8.43
CA LEU A 12 6.98 10.45 8.30
C LEU A 12 5.99 9.89 7.27
N THR A 13 4.72 10.33 7.31
CA THR A 13 3.71 9.90 6.33
C THR A 13 4.04 10.38 4.92
N LEU A 14 4.58 11.60 4.78
CA LEU A 14 5.00 12.16 3.51
C LEU A 14 6.20 11.40 2.93
N ALA A 15 7.24 11.17 3.74
CA ALA A 15 8.41 10.39 3.34
C ALA A 15 8.00 8.98 2.90
N LEU A 16 7.11 8.35 3.65
CA LEU A 16 6.61 7.02 3.35
C LEU A 16 5.81 6.98 2.04
N SER A 17 4.98 7.99 1.78
CA SER A 17 4.25 8.14 0.53
C SER A 17 5.21 8.24 -0.68
N ILE A 18 6.28 9.04 -0.55
CA ILE A 18 7.30 9.17 -1.59
C ILE A 18 8.04 7.84 -1.80
N SER A 19 8.39 7.13 -0.73
CA SER A 19 9.05 5.82 -0.83
C SER A 19 8.15 4.80 -1.54
N LEU A 20 6.86 4.74 -1.22
CA LEU A 20 5.89 3.88 -1.91
C LEU A 20 5.75 4.24 -3.40
N ALA A 21 5.68 5.54 -3.72
CA ALA A 21 5.63 6.01 -5.09
C ALA A 21 6.88 5.61 -5.88
N ALA A 22 8.07 5.83 -5.30
CA ALA A 22 9.34 5.49 -5.92
C ALA A 22 9.47 3.99 -6.19
N ILE A 23 9.08 3.14 -5.23
CA ILE A 23 9.08 1.69 -5.40
C ILE A 23 8.04 1.26 -6.43
N GLY A 24 6.84 1.82 -6.39
CA GLY A 24 5.80 1.51 -7.38
C GLY A 24 6.23 1.87 -8.81
N VAL A 25 6.84 3.04 -9.01
CA VAL A 25 7.34 3.49 -10.31
C VAL A 25 8.50 2.63 -10.78
N THR A 26 9.46 2.29 -9.92
CA THR A 26 10.58 1.41 -10.29
C THR A 26 10.13 0.01 -10.68
N VAL A 27 9.13 -0.55 -9.98
CA VAL A 27 8.53 -1.85 -10.35
C VAL A 27 7.81 -1.78 -11.70
N LEU A 28 7.06 -0.71 -11.95
CA LEU A 28 6.38 -0.53 -13.24
C LEU A 28 7.35 -0.28 -14.39
N PHE A 29 8.42 0.47 -14.14
CA PHE A 29 9.48 0.73 -15.11
C PHE A 29 10.22 -0.57 -15.44
N ASP A 30 10.56 -1.39 -14.44
CA ASP A 30 11.16 -2.70 -14.62
C ASP A 30 10.24 -3.62 -15.45
N ALA A 31 8.95 -3.65 -15.12
CA ALA A 31 7.96 -4.42 -15.88
C ALA A 31 7.80 -3.95 -17.35
N ALA A 32 7.95 -2.65 -17.61
CA ALA A 32 7.83 -2.06 -18.94
C ALA A 32 9.09 -2.22 -19.80
N THR A 33 10.28 -2.18 -19.19
CA THR A 33 11.57 -2.15 -19.91
C THR A 33 12.25 -3.52 -20.00
N LEU A 34 12.11 -4.39 -19.01
CA LEU A 34 12.74 -5.71 -19.00
C LEU A 34 11.76 -6.80 -19.45
N HIS A 35 11.76 -7.12 -20.74
CA HIS A 35 10.85 -8.12 -21.29
C HIS A 35 11.26 -9.58 -21.06
N ASN A 36 12.49 -9.91 -20.62
CA ASN A 36 12.89 -11.30 -20.31
C ASN A 36 14.17 -11.35 -19.45
N GLY A 37 14.07 -11.84 -18.20
CA GLY A 37 15.14 -12.58 -17.53
C GLY A 37 16.48 -11.90 -17.19
N ALA A 38 16.58 -10.58 -16.97
CA ALA A 38 17.85 -10.00 -16.50
C ALA A 38 18.10 -10.31 -15.00
N VAL A 39 19.35 -10.66 -14.67
CA VAL A 39 19.80 -10.99 -13.32
C VAL A 39 19.89 -9.71 -12.47
N GLY A 40 19.19 -9.67 -11.33
CA GLY A 40 19.11 -8.50 -10.44
C GLY A 40 17.73 -7.82 -10.36
N ARG A 41 16.68 -8.39 -10.95
CA ARG A 41 15.32 -7.85 -10.88
C ARG A 41 14.72 -7.93 -9.48
N ILE A 42 14.18 -6.81 -9.03
CA ILE A 42 13.13 -6.78 -8.02
C ILE A 42 11.85 -7.20 -8.74
N THR A 43 11.63 -8.51 -8.97
CA THR A 43 10.34 -8.92 -9.55
C THR A 43 9.29 -8.79 -8.45
N LEU A 44 8.58 -7.67 -8.47
CA LEU A 44 7.23 -7.56 -7.94
C LEU A 44 6.26 -7.68 -9.12
N ASN A 45 5.10 -8.27 -8.89
CA ASN A 45 4.06 -8.27 -9.90
C ASN A 45 3.64 -6.82 -10.22
N PRO A 46 3.53 -6.42 -11.49
CA PRO A 46 3.15 -5.05 -11.89
C PRO A 46 1.85 -4.56 -11.25
N GLY A 47 0.92 -5.48 -10.92
CA GLY A 47 -0.30 -5.16 -10.17
C GLY A 47 -0.02 -4.57 -8.78
N SER A 48 0.97 -5.10 -8.06
CA SER A 48 1.37 -4.57 -6.75
C SER A 48 2.06 -3.20 -6.86
N GLY A 49 2.83 -2.96 -7.92
CA GLY A 49 3.41 -1.64 -8.22
C GLY A 49 2.35 -0.57 -8.48
N LEU A 50 1.30 -0.90 -9.26
CA LEU A 50 0.16 -0.02 -9.49
C LEU A 50 -0.57 0.33 -8.18
N MET A 51 -0.78 -0.66 -7.32
CA MET A 51 -1.41 -0.45 -6.01
C MET A 51 -0.56 0.43 -5.10
N ALA A 52 0.76 0.24 -5.10
CA ALA A 52 1.68 1.09 -4.32
C ALA A 52 1.61 2.56 -4.77
N ILE A 53 1.59 2.81 -6.08
CA ILE A 53 1.39 4.18 -6.62
C ILE A 53 0.02 4.71 -6.20
N ALA A 54 -1.05 3.95 -6.39
CA ALA A 54 -2.40 4.43 -6.05
C ALA A 54 -2.52 4.77 -4.56
N ILE A 55 -1.97 3.95 -3.67
CA ILE A 55 -1.92 4.23 -2.22
C ILE A 55 -1.09 5.49 -1.93
N SER A 56 0.06 5.68 -2.58
CA SER A 56 0.87 6.89 -2.40
C SER A 56 0.08 8.15 -2.77
N ILE A 57 -0.67 8.12 -3.87
CA ILE A 57 -1.54 9.24 -4.28
C ILE A 57 -2.65 9.45 -3.25
N ALA A 58 -3.28 8.39 -2.74
CA ALA A 58 -4.30 8.49 -1.72
C ALA A 58 -3.76 9.11 -0.42
N LEU A 59 -2.57 8.69 0.04
CA LEU A 59 -1.90 9.26 1.21
C LEU A 59 -1.53 10.74 1.00
N PHE A 60 -0.98 11.09 -0.17
CA PHE A 60 -0.72 12.48 -0.54
C PHE A 60 -1.99 13.32 -0.53
N ALA A 61 -3.07 12.81 -1.11
CA ALA A 61 -4.35 13.51 -1.16
C ALA A 61 -4.93 13.74 0.24
N VAL A 62 -4.74 12.80 1.18
CA VAL A 62 -5.13 13.00 2.59
C VAL A 62 -4.26 14.07 3.25
N LEU A 63 -2.94 14.05 3.06
CA LEU A 63 -2.01 15.04 3.64
C LEU A 63 -2.32 16.46 3.16
N PHE A 64 -2.66 16.64 1.88
CA PHE A 64 -3.04 17.93 1.29
C PHE A 64 -4.54 18.25 1.44
N ARG A 65 -5.30 17.44 2.19
CA ARG A 65 -6.74 17.64 2.45
C ARG A 65 -7.61 17.70 1.19
N LEU A 66 -7.16 17.08 0.09
CA LEU A 66 -7.92 16.93 -1.15
C LEU A 66 -8.94 15.80 -1.00
N ARG A 67 -10.00 16.04 -0.22
CA ARG A 67 -11.00 15.03 0.16
C ARG A 67 -11.60 14.29 -1.04
N ILE A 68 -11.92 15.01 -2.12
CA ILE A 68 -12.49 14.41 -3.34
C ILE A 68 -11.47 13.47 -3.99
N VAL A 69 -10.22 13.91 -4.14
CA VAL A 69 -9.16 13.09 -4.74
C VAL A 69 -8.88 11.86 -3.89
N ALA A 70 -8.78 12.01 -2.56
CA ALA A 70 -8.52 10.91 -1.64
C ALA A 70 -9.65 9.87 -1.63
N THR A 71 -10.91 10.30 -1.73
CA THR A 71 -12.07 9.41 -1.77
C THR A 71 -12.17 8.67 -3.09
N VAL A 72 -12.03 9.38 -4.22
CA VAL A 72 -12.01 8.78 -5.56
C VAL A 72 -10.88 7.76 -5.67
N THR A 73 -9.65 8.13 -5.29
CA THR A 73 -8.49 7.23 -5.35
C THR A 73 -8.66 6.00 -4.45
N SER A 74 -9.17 6.16 -3.22
CA SER A 74 -9.44 5.03 -2.33
C SER A 74 -10.53 4.10 -2.87
N ALA A 75 -11.59 4.67 -3.47
CA ALA A 75 -12.64 3.88 -4.11
C ALA A 75 -12.10 3.11 -5.32
N THR A 76 -11.28 3.74 -6.17
CA THR A 76 -10.64 3.08 -7.31
C THR A 76 -9.70 1.96 -6.89
N ILE A 77 -8.96 2.14 -5.78
CA ILE A 77 -8.09 1.11 -5.22
C ILE A 77 -8.90 -0.12 -4.84
N ILE A 78 -10.01 0.05 -4.12
CA ILE A 78 -10.88 -1.06 -3.72
C ILE A 78 -11.44 -1.75 -4.96
N VAL A 79 -11.95 -1.00 -5.94
CA VAL A 79 -12.49 -1.56 -7.18
C VAL A 79 -11.43 -2.35 -7.95
N MET A 80 -10.22 -1.79 -8.13
CA MET A 80 -9.12 -2.49 -8.80
C MET A 80 -8.69 -3.74 -8.03
N ALA A 81 -8.61 -3.68 -6.69
CA ALA A 81 -8.24 -4.82 -5.87
C ALA A 81 -9.27 -5.96 -6.02
N PHE A 82 -10.57 -5.63 -5.95
CA PHE A 82 -11.64 -6.60 -6.19
C PHE A 82 -11.63 -7.14 -7.61
N PHE A 83 -11.36 -6.31 -8.61
CA PHE A 83 -11.26 -6.74 -10.00
C PHE A 83 -10.14 -7.77 -10.20
N PHE A 84 -8.95 -7.51 -9.63
CA PHE A 84 -7.83 -8.47 -9.69
C PHE A 84 -8.13 -9.77 -8.93
N ALA A 85 -8.79 -9.70 -7.77
CA ALA A 85 -9.21 -10.89 -7.02
C ALA A 85 -10.30 -11.70 -7.76
N ALA A 86 -11.27 -11.00 -8.36
CA ALA A 86 -12.38 -11.62 -9.09
C ALA A 86 -11.91 -12.28 -10.38
N ILE A 87 -10.97 -11.66 -11.13
CA ILE A 87 -10.40 -12.25 -12.35
C ILE A 87 -9.77 -13.62 -12.05
N HIS A 88 -9.05 -13.74 -10.93
CA HIS A 88 -8.41 -15.00 -10.56
C HIS A 88 -9.43 -16.12 -10.30
N HIS A 89 -10.59 -15.80 -9.74
CA HIS A 89 -11.61 -16.79 -9.38
C HIS A 89 -12.63 -17.07 -10.50
N LEU A 90 -12.93 -16.08 -11.36
CA LEU A 90 -14.03 -16.17 -12.34
C LEU A 90 -13.60 -16.55 -13.75
N LEU A 91 -12.31 -16.52 -14.14
CA LEU A 91 -11.90 -16.90 -15.50
C LEU A 91 -11.46 -18.37 -15.57
N PRO A 92 -12.28 -19.27 -16.14
CA PRO A 92 -11.84 -20.61 -16.46
C PRO A 92 -11.00 -20.56 -17.74
N THR A 93 -9.73 -20.93 -17.60
CA THR A 93 -8.95 -21.69 -18.60
C THR A 93 -9.18 -21.34 -20.08
N THR A 94 -8.68 -20.20 -20.52
CA THR A 94 -8.21 -20.05 -21.91
C THR A 94 -6.72 -19.70 -21.89
N ILE A 95 -5.92 -20.59 -22.49
CA ILE A 95 -4.46 -20.75 -22.27
C ILE A 95 -3.68 -19.48 -22.67
N ALA A 96 -4.22 -18.69 -23.61
CA ALA A 96 -3.56 -17.45 -24.06
C ALA A 96 -3.77 -16.26 -23.11
N VAL A 97 -4.95 -16.11 -22.49
CA VAL A 97 -5.25 -14.96 -21.61
C VAL A 97 -4.63 -15.18 -20.23
N HIS A 98 -4.50 -16.43 -19.80
CA HIS A 98 -3.89 -16.80 -18.52
C HIS A 98 -2.44 -16.26 -18.41
N ASN A 99 -1.61 -16.40 -19.44
CA ASN A 99 -0.21 -15.94 -19.40
C ASN A 99 -0.05 -14.42 -19.30
N TYR A 100 -1.04 -13.63 -19.74
CA TYR A 100 -1.03 -12.17 -19.60
C TYR A 100 -1.66 -11.73 -18.27
N LEU A 101 -2.69 -12.42 -17.79
CA LEU A 101 -3.37 -12.13 -16.53
C LEU A 101 -2.56 -12.58 -15.31
N ASP A 102 -1.79 -13.65 -15.41
CA ASP A 102 -0.93 -14.16 -14.34
C ASP A 102 0.17 -13.14 -13.97
N LYS A 103 0.58 -12.29 -14.93
CA LYS A 103 1.48 -11.16 -14.67
C LYS A 103 0.87 -10.13 -13.72
N PHE A 104 -0.45 -10.03 -13.60
CA PHE A 104 -1.14 -9.11 -12.69
C PHE A 104 -1.65 -9.79 -11.42
N HIS A 105 -1.23 -11.03 -11.15
CA HIS A 105 -1.61 -11.73 -9.93
C HIS A 105 -1.16 -10.91 -8.70
N ILE A 106 -2.10 -10.61 -7.81
CA ILE A 106 -1.82 -9.93 -6.55
C ILE A 106 -1.83 -10.97 -5.45
N SER A 107 -0.78 -10.99 -4.61
CA SER A 107 -0.77 -11.90 -3.46
C SER A 107 -1.90 -11.54 -2.50
N PRO A 108 -2.54 -12.53 -1.85
CA PRO A 108 -3.66 -12.29 -0.96
C PRO A 108 -3.28 -11.36 0.21
N ALA A 109 -2.02 -11.40 0.66
CA ALA A 109 -1.49 -10.48 1.66
C ALA A 109 -1.50 -9.02 1.19
N VAL A 110 -1.04 -8.75 -0.03
CA VAL A 110 -1.05 -7.39 -0.61
C VAL A 110 -2.49 -6.91 -0.77
N PHE A 111 -3.41 -7.76 -1.23
CA PHE A 111 -4.83 -7.43 -1.32
C PHE A 111 -5.39 -6.95 0.03
N VAL A 112 -5.15 -7.71 1.10
CA VAL A 112 -5.62 -7.34 2.45
C VAL A 112 -5.02 -6.01 2.90
N VAL A 113 -3.71 -5.83 2.76
CA VAL A 113 -3.03 -4.58 3.17
C VAL A 113 -3.60 -3.38 2.40
N VAL A 114 -3.76 -3.51 1.09
CA VAL A 114 -4.27 -2.44 0.21
C VAL A 114 -5.71 -2.08 0.58
N CYS A 115 -6.58 -3.08 0.78
CA CYS A 115 -7.97 -2.85 1.18
C CYS A 115 -8.06 -2.20 2.56
N VAL A 116 -7.30 -2.68 3.55
CA VAL A 116 -7.27 -2.11 4.89
C VAL A 116 -6.77 -0.67 4.86
N MET A 117 -5.71 -0.38 4.10
CA MET A 117 -5.20 0.99 3.92
C MET A 117 -6.25 1.91 3.27
N ALA A 118 -6.93 1.45 2.21
CA ALA A 118 -7.97 2.23 1.54
C ALA A 118 -9.16 2.50 2.46
N ILE A 119 -9.60 1.52 3.24
CA ILE A 119 -10.66 1.67 4.25
C ILE A 119 -10.23 2.66 5.33
N CYS A 120 -8.97 2.59 5.79
CA CYS A 120 -8.44 3.55 6.76
C CYS A 120 -8.48 4.98 6.21
N VAL A 121 -8.03 5.21 4.97
CA VAL A 121 -8.09 6.52 4.33
C VAL A 121 -9.54 7.02 4.23
N LEU A 122 -10.46 6.16 3.77
CA LEU A 122 -11.87 6.52 3.64
C LEU A 122 -12.51 6.85 5.00
N SER A 123 -12.18 6.06 6.02
CA SER A 123 -12.65 6.27 7.41
C SER A 123 -12.08 7.55 8.03
N ALA A 124 -10.84 7.93 7.68
CA ALA A 124 -10.21 9.15 8.17
C ALA A 124 -10.91 10.42 7.63
N ILE A 125 -11.57 10.32 6.47
CA ILE A 125 -12.30 11.43 5.83
C ILE A 125 -13.77 11.47 6.27
N HIS A 126 -14.45 10.32 6.22
CA HIS A 126 -15.91 10.28 6.37
C HIS A 126 -16.39 9.97 7.80
N LEU A 127 -15.62 9.25 8.61
CA LEU A 127 -16.06 8.92 9.97
C LEU A 127 -15.61 9.98 10.98
N THR A 128 -16.51 10.31 11.91
CA THR A 128 -16.21 11.16 13.07
C THR A 128 -15.21 10.51 14.02
N ARG A 129 -15.13 9.17 14.04
CA ARG A 129 -14.21 8.36 14.87
C ARG A 129 -13.24 7.52 14.02
N GLY A 130 -12.77 8.04 12.89
CA GLY A 130 -11.85 7.31 12.00
C GLY A 130 -10.56 6.83 12.66
N TRP A 131 -10.11 7.48 13.75
CA TRP A 131 -8.94 7.05 14.51
C TRP A 131 -9.05 5.62 15.08
N LEU A 132 -10.27 5.17 15.44
CA LEU A 132 -10.50 3.80 15.94
C LEU A 132 -10.22 2.75 14.86
N VAL A 133 -10.64 3.04 13.62
CA VAL A 133 -10.42 2.16 12.47
C VAL A 133 -8.92 2.05 12.20
N GLY A 134 -8.19 3.17 12.23
CA GLY A 134 -6.74 3.17 12.12
C GLY A 134 -6.04 2.40 13.25
N LEU A 135 -6.53 2.51 14.48
CA LEU A 135 -5.98 1.80 15.64
C LEU A 135 -6.16 0.28 15.55
N ILE A 136 -7.29 -0.19 14.99
CA ILE A 136 -7.55 -1.62 14.76
C ILE A 136 -6.79 -2.14 13.53
N ALA A 137 -6.69 -1.33 12.47
CA ALA A 137 -6.00 -1.69 11.25
C ALA A 137 -4.47 -1.77 11.40
N ALA A 138 -3.89 -0.93 12.25
CA ALA A 138 -2.46 -0.91 12.53
C ALA A 138 -1.89 -2.29 12.94
N PRO A 139 -2.39 -2.97 14.00
CA PRO A 139 -1.87 -4.28 14.38
C PRO A 139 -2.08 -5.32 13.27
N VAL A 140 -3.18 -5.24 12.50
CA VAL A 140 -3.43 -6.18 11.39
C VAL A 140 -2.34 -6.07 10.33
N ILE A 141 -2.05 -4.86 9.85
CA ILE A 141 -1.02 -4.65 8.81
C ILE A 141 0.38 -4.94 9.37
N MET A 142 0.64 -4.58 10.64
CA MET A 142 1.91 -4.89 11.30
C MET A 142 2.16 -6.40 11.38
N ILE A 143 1.15 -7.18 11.80
CA ILE A 143 1.23 -8.63 11.88
C ILE A 143 1.44 -9.24 10.50
N ILE A 144 0.73 -8.76 9.47
CA ILE A 144 0.93 -9.21 8.08
C ILE A 144 2.36 -8.89 7.61
N GLY A 145 2.89 -7.71 7.90
CA GLY A 145 4.27 -7.34 7.57
C GLY A 145 5.31 -8.22 8.28
N LEU A 146 5.09 -8.54 9.55
CA LEU A 146 5.95 -9.46 10.31
C LEU A 146 5.88 -10.89 9.79
N LEU A 147 4.68 -11.41 9.52
CA LEU A 147 4.46 -12.74 8.93
C LEU A 147 5.10 -12.84 7.55
N SER A 148 5.01 -11.77 6.76
CA SER A 148 5.66 -11.65 5.46
C SER A 148 7.18 -11.72 5.58
N LEU A 149 7.78 -11.03 6.56
CA LEU A 149 9.21 -11.14 6.84
C LEU A 149 9.61 -12.57 7.28
N LEU A 150 8.77 -13.22 8.09
CA LEU A 150 8.98 -14.58 8.56
C LEU A 150 8.78 -15.64 7.47
N SER A 151 7.99 -15.33 6.43
CA SER A 151 7.68 -16.27 5.34
C SER A 151 8.91 -16.74 4.59
N TYR A 152 10.00 -15.95 4.62
CA TYR A 152 11.29 -16.35 4.08
C TYR A 152 11.87 -17.59 4.77
N TRP A 153 11.79 -17.62 6.11
CA TRP A 153 12.38 -18.70 6.92
C TRP A 153 11.44 -19.90 7.05
N HIS A 154 10.13 -19.71 6.82
CA HIS A 154 9.11 -20.72 7.00
C HIS A 154 8.24 -20.90 5.74
N PRO A 155 8.42 -21.99 4.96
CA PRO A 155 7.71 -22.20 3.69
C PRO A 155 6.20 -22.40 3.85
N GLN A 156 5.73 -22.75 5.06
CA GLN A 156 4.29 -22.83 5.39
C GLN A 156 3.57 -21.48 5.34
N LEU A 157 4.33 -20.37 5.38
CA LEU A 157 3.82 -18.99 5.33
C LEU A 157 3.91 -18.38 3.93
N ALA A 158 4.16 -19.16 2.87
CA ALA A 158 4.30 -18.66 1.50
C ALA A 158 3.06 -17.88 0.99
N LEU A 159 1.87 -18.14 1.53
CA LEU A 159 0.64 -17.40 1.23
C LEU A 159 0.66 -15.95 1.74
N MET A 160 1.49 -15.65 2.74
CA MET A 160 1.64 -14.31 3.34
C MET A 160 2.74 -13.48 2.66
N ASN A 161 3.31 -13.95 1.54
CA ASN A 161 4.42 -13.28 0.90
C ASN A 161 3.94 -11.99 0.20
N LEU A 162 4.47 -10.83 0.61
CA LEU A 162 4.15 -9.55 -0.03
C LEU A 162 4.87 -9.38 -1.39
N GLY A 163 6.03 -10.04 -1.55
CA GLY A 163 6.83 -10.01 -2.77
C GLY A 163 6.76 -11.31 -3.56
N SER A 164 6.97 -11.23 -4.88
CA SER A 164 7.13 -12.42 -5.73
C SER A 164 8.53 -13.04 -5.64
N ILE A 165 9.53 -12.33 -5.09
CA ILE A 165 10.86 -12.85 -4.73
C ILE A 165 11.22 -12.38 -3.32
N PRO A 166 11.98 -13.15 -2.52
CA PRO A 166 12.47 -12.76 -1.19
C PRO A 166 13.01 -11.34 -1.04
N GLU A 167 13.74 -10.79 -2.02
CA GLU A 167 14.30 -9.43 -1.91
C GLU A 167 13.20 -8.37 -1.86
N ALA A 168 12.12 -8.57 -2.63
CA ALA A 168 10.94 -7.72 -2.61
C ALA A 168 10.24 -7.75 -1.25
N THR A 169 10.20 -8.91 -0.61
CA THR A 169 9.59 -9.13 0.70
C THR A 169 10.37 -8.42 1.81
N ILE A 170 11.70 -8.43 1.73
CA ILE A 170 12.59 -7.74 2.67
C ILE A 170 12.41 -6.22 2.59
N VAL A 171 12.13 -5.66 1.40
CA VAL A 171 11.89 -4.22 1.22
C VAL A 171 10.45 -3.82 1.57
N ALA A 172 9.46 -4.61 1.14
CA ALA A 172 8.04 -4.30 1.33
C ALA A 172 7.57 -4.46 2.78
N SER A 173 8.15 -5.41 3.54
CA SER A 173 7.70 -5.70 4.91
C SER A 173 7.97 -4.54 5.88
N PRO A 174 9.17 -3.92 5.93
CA PRO A 174 9.41 -2.73 6.74
C PRO A 174 8.52 -1.55 6.34
N LEU A 175 8.23 -1.37 5.05
CA LEU A 175 7.30 -0.35 4.58
C LEU A 175 5.88 -0.59 5.09
N ALA A 176 5.40 -1.83 5.04
CA ALA A 176 4.10 -2.20 5.60
C ALA A 176 4.05 -2.00 7.13
N ILE A 177 5.14 -2.30 7.83
CA ILE A 177 5.23 -2.04 9.28
C ILE A 177 5.19 -0.53 9.55
N LEU A 178 5.96 0.27 8.80
CA LEU A 178 5.98 1.72 8.96
C LEU A 178 4.64 2.37 8.55
N THR A 179 3.95 1.87 7.52
CA THR A 179 2.61 2.35 7.15
C THR A 179 1.61 2.03 8.26
N SER A 180 1.73 0.86 8.88
CA SER A 180 0.83 0.47 9.96
C SER A 180 0.91 1.42 11.16
N LEU A 181 2.10 1.94 11.45
CA LEU A 181 2.34 2.89 12.54
C LEU A 181 1.74 4.28 12.26
N THR A 182 1.57 4.68 10.99
CA THR A 182 1.00 5.99 10.63
C THR A 182 -0.53 6.01 10.58
N LEU A 183 -1.17 4.85 10.40
CA LEU A 183 -2.62 4.70 10.30
C LEU A 183 -3.45 5.35 11.43
N PRO A 184 -3.15 5.18 12.73
CA PRO A 184 -3.94 5.79 13.78
C PRO A 184 -3.83 7.33 13.77
N PHE A 185 -2.73 7.87 13.24
CA PHE A 185 -2.47 9.31 13.22
C PHE A 185 -3.01 10.01 11.97
N LEU A 186 -3.31 9.29 10.90
CA LEU A 186 -3.90 9.82 9.65
C LEU A 186 -5.18 10.64 9.91
N PHE A 187 -6.04 10.18 10.82
CA PHE A 187 -7.25 10.91 11.21
C PHE A 187 -6.92 12.27 11.85
N HIS A 188 -5.92 12.30 12.73
CA HIS A 188 -5.46 13.53 13.38
C HIS A 188 -4.80 14.47 12.38
N LEU A 189 -3.96 13.97 11.47
CA LEU A 189 -3.33 14.77 10.42
C LEU A 189 -4.36 15.44 9.48
N ASN A 190 -5.43 14.72 9.13
CA ASN A 190 -6.49 15.26 8.27
C ASN A 190 -7.30 16.38 8.95
N LYS A 191 -7.51 16.30 10.28
CA LYS A 191 -8.33 17.28 11.03
C LYS A 191 -7.51 18.44 11.60
N SER A 192 -6.29 18.21 12.06
CA SER A 192 -5.43 19.23 12.67
C SER A 192 -4.93 20.24 11.66
N THR A 193 -5.03 21.54 11.96
CA THR A 193 -4.49 22.63 11.13
C THR A 193 -3.06 22.33 10.68
N PRO A 194 -2.69 22.61 9.42
CA PRO A 194 -1.33 22.37 8.95
C PRO A 194 -0.35 23.10 9.87
N PRO A 195 0.81 22.50 10.20
CA PRO A 195 1.82 23.19 10.98
C PRO A 195 2.23 24.45 10.21
N CYS A 196 2.08 25.63 10.82
CA CYS A 196 2.61 26.86 10.26
C CYS A 196 4.13 26.69 10.15
N PHE A 197 4.66 26.66 8.93
CA PHE A 197 6.10 26.70 8.74
C PHE A 197 6.55 28.13 9.07
N PRO A 198 7.56 28.33 9.95
CA PRO A 198 8.10 29.66 10.18
C PRO A 198 8.74 30.15 8.88
N GLY A 199 8.04 31.05 8.19
CA GLY A 199 8.36 31.46 6.82
C GLY A 199 7.25 32.25 6.12
N ASP A 200 6.02 32.19 6.64
CA ASP A 200 4.89 33.08 6.27
C ASP A 200 4.71 34.21 7.30
#